data_AF-A0A0G2G7T9-F1
#
_entry.id   AF-A0A0G2G7T9-F1
#
_cell.length_a   1.000
_cell.length_b   1.000
_cell.length_c   1.000
_cell.angle_alpha   90.00
_cell.angle_beta   90.00
_cell.angle_gamma   90.00
#
_symmetry.space_group_name_H-M   'P 1'
#
loop_
_entity.id
_entity.type
_entity.pdbx_description
1 polymer ?
#
loop_
_entity_poly.entity_id
_entity_poly.type
_entity_poly.pdbx_seq_one_letter_code
_entity_poly.pdbx_strand_id
1 'polypeptide(L)'
;MQSVWDQRGKKQRDRMRENIEIVVETQDSYDKKEAAKARRRPSAVPVQPEDAQTASKGGSPSTEAVPGQIWSDTEHLDSSISELANQLAVDTDISRSAEDEAPVQIQIDSNVQREIEQAAMETLARRNVHMDRIDMAMLDPFQRACILVNSRTNAYLHHYFQALSWKFTMPKRIWLRHAMEDPGMMHSVLFIASAHHGFTVHKSRTLTIDARWHASKTIQYIKKGMQDPGRQFSDPVIGAIARIITWSLIQGDRETFGKHMHHVSQLIQRRGGLDALGFDGQLKYLMCCNTFGGASIWMSDIPESLRYPYGLLNQSALEDVPDVAIPAYSASSFEALNGDGWVPTDLADICTALAKIDATLSDPNNPLKTNENAQSQYGHCSNKLALRLIYDSQREAQRFTGGVPGIDVFIREITRITLLCYLFVFHREVPPFSQPLVLNLRRIRQWMEKSKSLPNLKVSNAWGGGKLGGLLFWSLMITGAITLNASDKADIMQELRTVADAMKINVWQRVQTVCRTYLWQQPLSDWPNARTFTRTDFASCRRATEHF
;
A
#
# COMPACT_ATOMS: atom_id res chain seq x y z
N MET A 1 -6.52 -13.44 30.67
CA MET A 1 -6.21 -13.24 29.23
C MET A 1 -6.41 -11.79 28.79
N GLN A 2 -7.58 -11.17 28.99
CA GLN A 2 -7.81 -9.77 28.61
C GLN A 2 -6.79 -8.79 29.24
N SER A 3 -6.51 -8.92 30.53
CA SER A 3 -5.49 -8.10 31.22
C SER A 3 -4.09 -8.21 30.62
N VAL A 4 -3.74 -9.37 30.04
CA VAL A 4 -2.45 -9.61 29.36
C VAL A 4 -2.40 -8.88 28.03
N TRP A 5 -3.51 -8.86 27.28
CA TRP A 5 -3.65 -8.08 26.06
C TRP A 5 -3.60 -6.57 26.34
N ASP A 6 -4.24 -6.11 27.41
CA ASP A 6 -4.23 -4.71 27.81
C ASP A 6 -2.83 -4.25 28.27
N GLN A 7 -2.10 -5.10 29.00
CA GLN A 7 -0.70 -4.87 29.37
C GLN A 7 0.23 -4.85 28.15
N ARG A 8 0.03 -5.75 27.18
CA ARG A 8 0.80 -5.78 25.93
C ARG A 8 0.55 -4.54 25.09
N GLY A 9 -0.70 -4.12 24.96
CA GLY A 9 -1.07 -2.87 24.30
C GLY A 9 -0.45 -1.66 24.98
N LYS A 10 -0.42 -1.63 26.33
CA LYS A 10 0.23 -0.54 27.08
C LYS A 10 1.73 -0.48 26.82
N LYS A 11 2.43 -1.62 26.93
CA LYS A 11 3.88 -1.71 26.72
C LYS A 11 4.30 -1.36 25.29
N GLN A 12 3.46 -1.69 24.31
CA GLN A 12 3.69 -1.31 22.91
C GLN A 12 3.48 0.20 22.68
N ARG A 13 2.47 0.81 23.34
CA ARG A 13 2.26 2.26 23.33
C ARG A 13 3.42 3.03 23.97
N ASP A 14 3.94 2.54 25.09
CA ASP A 14 5.06 3.18 25.80
C ASP A 14 6.36 3.12 24.96
N ARG A 15 6.64 2.00 24.30
CA ARG A 15 7.78 1.87 23.35
C ARG A 15 7.64 2.76 22.12
N MET A 16 6.43 2.90 21.57
CA MET A 16 6.20 3.82 20.46
C MET A 16 6.44 5.28 20.88
N ARG A 17 6.17 5.64 22.14
CA ARG A 17 6.43 6.98 22.68
C ARG A 17 7.93 7.27 22.77
N GLU A 18 8.71 6.37 23.35
CA GLU A 18 10.17 6.48 23.44
C GLU A 18 10.81 6.58 22.04
N ASN A 19 10.35 5.77 21.09
CA ASN A 19 10.86 5.82 19.71
C ASN A 19 10.50 7.11 18.96
N ILE A 20 9.38 7.77 19.30
CA ILE A 20 9.03 9.07 18.71
C ILE A 20 9.94 10.18 19.24
N GLU A 21 10.26 10.17 20.54
CA GLU A 21 11.16 11.15 21.16
C GLU A 21 12.58 11.07 20.56
N ILE A 22 13.11 9.86 20.37
CA ILE A 22 14.42 9.63 19.71
C ILE A 22 14.43 10.09 18.24
N VAL A 23 13.31 9.92 17.51
CA VAL A 23 13.20 10.34 16.11
C VAL A 23 13.16 11.87 15.97
N VAL A 24 12.52 12.58 16.89
CA VAL A 24 12.50 14.06 16.86
C VAL A 24 13.91 14.62 17.08
N GLU A 25 14.66 14.03 18.02
CA GLU A 25 16.03 14.45 18.33
C GLU A 25 17.01 14.17 17.16
N THR A 26 16.84 13.06 16.46
CA THR A 26 17.65 12.71 15.28
C THR A 26 17.29 13.51 14.02
N GLN A 27 16.02 13.85 13.82
CA GLN A 27 15.58 14.70 12.70
C GLN A 27 16.11 16.14 12.84
N ASP A 28 16.05 16.71 14.04
CA ASP A 28 16.64 18.02 14.35
C ASP A 28 18.16 18.03 14.10
N SER A 29 18.85 16.93 14.41
CA SER A 29 20.27 16.79 14.11
C SER A 29 20.55 16.66 12.60
N TYR A 30 19.66 16.03 11.83
CA TYR A 30 19.82 15.86 10.39
C TYR A 30 19.58 17.17 9.64
N ASP A 31 18.52 17.90 9.99
CA ASP A 31 18.15 19.17 9.34
C ASP A 31 19.22 20.25 9.60
N LYS A 32 19.83 20.27 10.79
CA LYS A 32 21.00 21.12 11.09
C LYS A 32 22.22 20.78 10.22
N LYS A 33 22.45 19.50 9.90
CA LYS A 33 23.56 19.06 9.04
C LYS A 33 23.33 19.39 7.57
N GLU A 34 22.11 19.20 7.06
CA GLU A 34 21.76 19.58 5.67
C GLU A 34 21.77 21.10 5.46
N ALA A 35 21.29 21.88 6.44
CA ALA A 35 21.38 23.34 6.40
C ALA A 35 22.84 23.84 6.38
N ALA A 36 23.75 23.18 7.11
CA ALA A 36 25.18 23.49 7.09
C ALA A 36 25.85 23.11 5.75
N LYS A 37 25.36 22.05 5.09
CA LYS A 37 25.86 21.58 3.80
C LYS A 37 25.40 22.47 2.63
N ALA A 38 24.17 22.97 2.70
CA ALA A 38 23.61 23.92 1.72
C ALA A 38 24.39 25.24 1.67
N ARG A 39 24.92 25.72 2.81
CA ARG A 39 25.74 26.94 2.89
C ARG A 39 27.13 26.82 2.27
N ARG A 40 27.59 25.61 1.92
CA ARG A 40 28.96 25.35 1.43
C ARG A 40 29.05 25.05 -0.07
N ARG A 41 27.94 25.11 -0.83
CA ARG A 41 27.99 24.86 -2.28
C ARG A 41 28.39 26.13 -3.04
N PRO A 42 29.50 26.14 -3.81
CA PRO A 42 29.81 27.23 -4.72
C PRO A 42 28.86 27.22 -5.94
N SER A 43 28.53 28.42 -6.43
CA SER A 43 27.63 28.65 -7.57
C SER A 43 28.10 27.93 -8.83
N ALA A 44 27.18 27.21 -9.47
CA ALA A 44 27.44 26.48 -10.71
C ALA A 44 27.62 27.42 -11.92
N VAL A 45 28.57 27.06 -12.78
CA VAL A 45 28.89 27.71 -14.06
C VAL A 45 27.81 27.34 -15.10
N PRO A 46 27.40 28.25 -16.00
CA PRO A 46 26.39 27.96 -17.01
C PRO A 46 26.97 27.09 -18.14
N VAL A 47 26.25 26.04 -18.51
CA VAL A 47 26.54 25.17 -19.66
C VAL A 47 25.74 25.67 -20.86
N GLN A 48 26.40 25.83 -22.02
CA GLN A 48 25.77 26.17 -23.30
C GLN A 48 25.16 24.94 -23.99
N PRO A 49 24.12 25.12 -24.83
CA PRO A 49 23.47 24.01 -25.52
C PRO A 49 24.18 23.67 -26.84
N GLU A 50 24.36 22.38 -27.11
CA GLU A 50 24.77 21.84 -28.42
C GLU A 50 23.56 21.50 -29.30
N ASP A 51 23.76 21.71 -30.59
CA ASP A 51 22.79 21.67 -31.68
C ASP A 51 22.30 20.25 -32.03
N ALA A 52 21.01 20.16 -32.38
CA ALA A 52 20.37 18.97 -32.90
C ALA A 52 20.63 18.79 -34.41
N GLN A 53 21.09 17.61 -34.82
CA GLN A 53 21.05 17.17 -36.22
C GLN A 53 19.99 16.09 -36.42
N THR A 54 19.11 16.38 -37.38
CA THR A 54 18.09 15.51 -37.96
C THR A 54 18.68 14.50 -38.93
N ALA A 55 18.25 13.24 -38.86
CA ALA A 55 18.40 12.30 -39.97
C ALA A 55 17.13 11.45 -40.15
N SER A 56 16.57 11.55 -41.36
CA SER A 56 15.49 10.75 -41.92
C SER A 56 15.91 9.30 -42.20
N LYS A 57 14.96 8.37 -42.22
CA LYS A 57 14.74 7.42 -43.34
C LYS A 57 13.46 6.61 -43.14
N GLY A 58 12.72 6.42 -44.23
CA GLY A 58 11.48 5.63 -44.30
C GLY A 58 11.71 4.15 -44.60
N GLY A 59 10.61 3.40 -44.58
CA GLY A 59 10.52 2.01 -45.02
C GLY A 59 9.08 1.49 -44.95
N SER A 60 8.58 0.99 -46.09
CA SER A 60 7.23 0.51 -46.38
C SER A 60 6.81 -0.75 -45.60
N PRO A 61 5.50 -1.11 -45.57
CA PRO A 61 5.00 -2.26 -44.83
C PRO A 61 5.03 -3.54 -45.67
N SER A 62 5.38 -4.67 -45.04
CA SER A 62 5.19 -6.01 -45.59
C SER A 62 4.64 -6.96 -44.54
N THR A 63 3.47 -7.50 -44.87
CA THR A 63 2.90 -8.85 -44.67
C THR A 63 3.32 -9.75 -43.50
N GLU A 64 2.28 -10.34 -42.89
CA GLU A 64 2.20 -11.37 -41.85
C GLU A 64 2.92 -12.70 -42.19
N ALA A 65 3.62 -13.29 -41.20
CA ALA A 65 3.55 -14.70 -40.80
C ALA A 65 4.35 -14.98 -39.49
N VAL A 66 3.84 -15.95 -38.70
CA VAL A 66 4.11 -16.42 -37.31
C VAL A 66 5.36 -17.37 -37.21
N PRO A 67 5.80 -17.94 -36.07
CA PRO A 67 6.21 -17.46 -34.74
C PRO A 67 7.74 -17.65 -34.48
N GLY A 68 8.47 -16.56 -34.22
CA GLY A 68 9.88 -16.63 -33.75
C GLY A 68 10.23 -15.61 -32.67
N GLN A 69 9.28 -14.74 -32.34
CA GLN A 69 9.47 -13.54 -31.52
C GLN A 69 9.37 -13.79 -30.01
N ILE A 70 9.45 -15.06 -29.60
CA ILE A 70 9.19 -15.52 -28.23
C ILE A 70 10.38 -15.28 -27.30
N TRP A 71 11.59 -15.16 -27.84
CA TRP A 71 12.83 -15.03 -27.05
C TRP A 71 13.29 -13.57 -26.84
N SER A 72 12.89 -12.64 -27.72
CA SER A 72 13.20 -11.21 -27.55
C SER A 72 12.51 -10.60 -26.34
N ASP A 73 11.31 -11.06 -25.99
CA ASP A 73 10.56 -10.52 -24.85
C ASP A 73 11.15 -10.98 -23.51
N THR A 74 11.75 -12.17 -23.45
CA THR A 74 12.52 -12.61 -22.27
C THR A 74 13.79 -11.78 -22.07
N GLU A 75 14.48 -11.36 -23.13
CA GLU A 75 15.64 -10.47 -23.04
C GLU A 75 15.27 -9.07 -22.48
N HIS A 76 14.09 -8.56 -22.83
CA HIS A 76 13.56 -7.31 -22.27
C HIS A 76 13.17 -7.41 -20.80
N LEU A 77 12.60 -8.54 -20.37
CA LEU A 77 12.38 -8.79 -18.94
C LEU A 77 13.72 -8.91 -18.20
N ASP A 78 14.69 -9.61 -18.78
CA ASP A 78 16.02 -9.73 -18.20
C ASP A 78 16.73 -8.38 -18.09
N SER A 79 16.57 -7.48 -19.06
CA SER A 79 17.16 -6.13 -18.98
C SER A 79 16.51 -5.28 -17.89
N SER A 80 15.18 -5.27 -17.79
CA SER A 80 14.45 -4.52 -16.74
C SER A 80 14.70 -5.08 -15.34
N ILE A 81 14.74 -6.41 -15.19
CA ILE A 81 15.11 -7.07 -13.95
C ILE A 81 16.58 -6.77 -13.60
N SER A 82 17.47 -6.73 -14.59
CA SER A 82 18.88 -6.38 -14.39
C SER A 82 19.06 -4.92 -14.03
N GLU A 83 18.25 -4.01 -14.59
CA GLU A 83 18.23 -2.60 -14.24
C GLU A 83 17.82 -2.41 -12.78
N LEU A 84 16.75 -3.08 -12.33
CA LEU A 84 16.35 -3.08 -10.92
C LEU A 84 17.47 -3.68 -10.03
N ALA A 85 18.09 -4.77 -10.45
CA ALA A 85 19.23 -5.36 -9.72
C ALA A 85 20.42 -4.39 -9.64
N ASN A 86 20.71 -3.64 -10.71
CA ASN A 86 21.78 -2.66 -10.77
C ASN A 86 21.47 -1.43 -9.90
N GLN A 87 20.23 -0.92 -9.95
CA GLN A 87 19.76 0.15 -9.05
C GLN A 87 19.89 -0.28 -7.57
N LEU A 88 19.62 -1.55 -7.26
CA LEU A 88 19.80 -2.09 -5.91
C LEU A 88 21.29 -2.29 -5.55
N ALA A 89 22.14 -2.62 -6.53
CA ALA A 89 23.57 -2.90 -6.36
C ALA A 89 24.44 -1.64 -6.16
N VAL A 90 24.16 -0.55 -6.88
CA VAL A 90 24.92 0.73 -6.79
C VAL A 90 24.90 1.32 -5.36
N ASP A 91 23.92 0.94 -4.54
CA ASP A 91 23.79 1.37 -3.14
C ASP A 91 24.34 0.37 -2.10
N THR A 92 24.68 -0.88 -2.47
CA THR A 92 25.01 -1.95 -1.51
C THR A 92 26.51 -2.22 -1.32
N ASP A 93 27.40 -1.47 -1.99
CA ASP A 93 28.85 -1.74 -2.02
C ASP A 93 29.60 -1.37 -0.72
N ILE A 94 28.90 -1.23 0.41
CA ILE A 94 29.49 -0.89 1.71
C ILE A 94 29.52 -2.07 2.70
N SER A 95 28.89 -3.22 2.42
CA SER A 95 29.03 -4.38 3.32
C SER A 95 28.69 -5.70 2.65
N ARG A 96 29.72 -6.47 2.25
CA ARG A 96 29.67 -7.93 2.20
C ARG A 96 31.04 -8.58 1.95
N SER A 97 31.61 -9.13 3.02
CA SER A 97 32.61 -10.21 3.00
C SER A 97 32.22 -11.18 4.13
N ALA A 98 31.40 -12.21 3.86
CA ALA A 98 31.20 -13.29 4.84
C ALA A 98 30.42 -14.54 4.34
N GLU A 99 29.63 -14.51 3.28
CA GLU A 99 28.60 -15.57 3.09
C GLU A 99 28.64 -16.34 1.76
N ASP A 100 29.60 -16.12 0.87
CA ASP A 100 29.71 -16.86 -0.41
C ASP A 100 30.99 -17.72 -0.50
N GLU A 101 31.42 -18.36 0.60
CA GLU A 101 32.37 -19.47 0.53
C GLU A 101 31.61 -20.81 0.54
N ALA A 102 31.84 -21.61 -0.50
CA ALA A 102 31.41 -23.02 -0.55
C ALA A 102 31.89 -23.75 0.71
N PRO A 103 31.16 -24.77 1.22
CA PRO A 103 31.51 -25.43 2.47
C PRO A 103 32.89 -26.07 2.33
N VAL A 104 33.91 -25.43 2.92
CA VAL A 104 35.18 -26.07 3.21
C VAL A 104 34.84 -27.20 4.18
N GLN A 105 34.97 -28.45 3.74
CA GLN A 105 34.95 -29.60 4.63
C GLN A 105 36.19 -29.53 5.50
N ILE A 106 36.09 -28.76 6.59
CA ILE A 106 37.03 -28.85 7.69
C ILE A 106 36.74 -30.20 8.34
N GLN A 107 37.70 -31.14 8.27
CA GLN A 107 37.67 -32.32 9.12
C GLN A 107 37.83 -31.84 10.56
N ILE A 108 36.70 -31.62 11.22
CA ILE A 108 36.67 -31.33 12.64
C ILE A 108 36.96 -32.65 13.35
N ASP A 109 37.97 -32.64 14.21
CA ASP A 109 38.31 -33.77 15.07
C ASP A 109 37.03 -34.24 15.79
N SER A 110 36.78 -35.55 15.76
CA SER A 110 35.60 -36.18 16.39
C SER A 110 35.42 -35.82 17.87
N ASN A 111 36.51 -35.48 18.57
CA ASN A 111 36.46 -35.03 19.95
C ASN A 111 35.98 -33.58 20.06
N VAL A 112 36.43 -32.70 19.16
CA VAL A 112 35.96 -31.31 19.09
C VAL A 112 34.48 -31.26 18.67
N GLN A 113 34.07 -32.14 17.76
CA GLN A 113 32.65 -32.29 17.38
C GLN A 113 31.79 -32.72 18.58
N ARG A 114 32.26 -33.68 19.39
CA ARG A 114 31.58 -34.09 20.62
C ARG A 114 31.53 -32.98 21.66
N GLU A 115 32.60 -32.21 21.83
CA GLU A 115 32.63 -31.08 22.77
C GLU A 115 31.66 -29.97 22.34
N ILE A 116 31.56 -29.68 21.04
CA ILE A 116 30.59 -28.73 20.48
C ILE A 116 29.16 -29.23 20.70
N GLU A 117 28.88 -30.50 20.44
CA GLU A 117 27.56 -31.10 20.64
C GLU A 117 27.18 -31.14 22.13
N GLN A 118 28.13 -31.46 23.01
CA GLN A 118 27.93 -31.47 24.45
C GLN A 118 27.72 -30.05 25.01
N ALA A 119 28.48 -29.06 24.54
CA ALA A 119 28.30 -27.65 24.90
C ALA A 119 26.97 -27.10 24.36
N ALA A 120 26.54 -27.50 23.17
CA ALA A 120 25.24 -27.14 22.60
C ALA A 120 24.08 -27.75 23.42
N MET A 121 24.19 -29.01 23.81
CA MET A 121 23.24 -29.72 24.68
C MET A 121 23.17 -29.09 26.08
N GLU A 122 24.31 -28.75 26.69
CA GLU A 122 24.34 -28.04 27.97
C GLU A 122 23.77 -26.62 27.87
N THR A 123 23.99 -25.92 26.76
CA THR A 123 23.41 -24.59 26.51
C THR A 123 21.90 -24.67 26.30
N LEU A 124 21.42 -25.74 25.67
CA LEU A 124 19.99 -26.05 25.55
C LEU A 124 19.37 -26.39 26.91
N ALA A 125 20.07 -27.15 27.74
CA ALA A 125 19.62 -27.57 29.06
C ALA A 125 19.64 -26.45 30.12
N ARG A 126 20.61 -25.52 30.05
CA ARG A 126 20.69 -24.34 30.94
C ARG A 126 19.70 -23.24 30.57
N ARG A 127 19.17 -23.24 29.34
CA ARG A 127 17.98 -22.47 29.02
C ARG A 127 16.78 -23.15 29.68
N ASN A 128 16.46 -22.73 30.91
CA ASN A 128 15.13 -22.91 31.48
C ASN A 128 14.10 -22.31 30.51
N VAL A 129 13.59 -23.13 29.58
CA VAL A 129 12.53 -22.75 28.66
C VAL A 129 11.27 -22.65 29.51
N HIS A 130 11.00 -21.46 30.01
CA HIS A 130 9.66 -21.10 30.45
C HIS A 130 8.72 -21.36 29.26
N MET A 131 7.88 -22.40 29.36
CA MET A 131 6.91 -22.77 28.32
C MET A 131 5.96 -21.62 27.94
N ASP A 132 5.82 -20.60 28.79
CA ASP A 132 5.07 -19.36 28.50
C ASP A 132 5.77 -18.44 27.48
N ARG A 133 7.02 -18.78 27.11
CA ARG A 133 7.82 -18.20 26.03
C ARG A 133 8.17 -19.28 25.00
N ILE A 134 7.18 -19.99 24.45
CA ILE A 134 7.29 -20.33 23.02
C ILE A 134 7.36 -18.98 22.32
N ASP A 135 8.59 -18.53 22.15
CA ASP A 135 8.90 -17.37 21.34
C ASP A 135 8.31 -17.67 19.97
N MET A 136 7.51 -16.77 19.42
CA MET A 136 7.10 -16.83 18.00
C MET A 136 8.35 -16.81 17.06
N ALA A 137 9.56 -16.84 17.63
CA ALA A 137 10.88 -17.02 17.04
C ALA A 137 11.12 -18.36 16.30
N MET A 138 10.25 -19.37 16.45
CA MET A 138 10.32 -20.54 15.59
C MET A 138 9.02 -20.71 14.81
N LEU A 139 8.81 -19.87 13.79
CA LEU A 139 7.90 -20.20 12.69
C LEU A 139 8.31 -21.52 12.01
N ASP A 140 9.59 -21.86 12.08
CA ASP A 140 10.16 -23.07 11.51
C ASP A 140 11.09 -23.77 12.52
N PRO A 141 10.52 -24.51 13.50
CA PRO A 141 11.30 -25.16 14.53
C PRO A 141 12.20 -26.29 14.02
N PHE A 142 11.96 -26.76 12.80
CA PHE A 142 12.63 -27.91 12.21
C PHE A 142 13.52 -27.54 11.01
N GLN A 143 13.73 -26.24 10.76
CA GLN A 143 14.53 -25.75 9.63
C GLN A 143 14.06 -26.34 8.27
N ARG A 144 12.74 -26.48 8.09
CA ARG A 144 12.11 -27.00 6.88
C ARG A 144 11.82 -25.92 5.83
N ALA A 145 11.96 -24.64 6.17
CA ALA A 145 11.82 -23.56 5.23
C ALA A 145 12.87 -23.67 4.12
N CYS A 146 12.47 -23.31 2.90
CA CYS A 146 13.35 -23.30 1.74
C CYS A 146 14.54 -22.31 1.83
N ILE A 147 14.61 -21.49 2.89
CA ILE A 147 15.73 -20.61 3.22
C ILE A 147 15.97 -20.63 4.75
N LEU A 148 17.19 -20.26 5.17
CA LEU A 148 17.52 -20.14 6.59
C LEU A 148 16.72 -19.03 7.27
N VAL A 149 15.83 -19.39 8.19
CA VAL A 149 15.06 -18.44 9.00
C VAL A 149 15.86 -18.07 10.25
N ASN A 150 16.53 -16.92 10.21
CA ASN A 150 17.18 -16.31 11.37
C ASN A 150 16.23 -15.35 12.13
N SER A 151 16.67 -14.84 13.29
CA SER A 151 15.87 -13.92 14.12
C SER A 151 15.34 -12.69 13.37
N ARG A 152 16.12 -12.16 12.42
CA ARG A 152 15.74 -10.99 11.63
C ARG A 152 14.66 -11.33 10.59
N THR A 153 14.85 -12.39 9.82
CA THR A 153 13.83 -12.88 8.88
C THR A 153 12.55 -13.30 9.59
N ASN A 154 12.65 -13.88 10.80
CA ASN A 154 11.49 -14.19 11.61
C ASN A 154 10.74 -12.93 12.05
N ALA A 155 11.45 -11.84 12.41
CA ALA A 155 10.82 -10.56 12.69
C ALA A 155 10.07 -10.00 11.47
N TYR A 156 10.63 -10.15 10.26
CA TYR A 156 9.95 -9.76 9.02
C TYR A 156 8.74 -10.64 8.71
N LEU A 157 8.81 -11.96 8.86
CA LEU A 157 7.66 -12.84 8.70
C LEU A 157 6.57 -12.51 9.72
N HIS A 158 6.95 -12.28 10.97
CA HIS A 158 6.03 -11.85 12.02
C HIS A 158 5.37 -10.50 11.66
N HIS A 159 6.14 -9.52 11.18
CA HIS A 159 5.61 -8.25 10.68
C HIS A 159 4.66 -8.45 9.49
N TYR A 160 5.03 -9.32 8.56
CA TYR A 160 4.16 -9.70 7.44
C TYR A 160 2.84 -10.28 7.96
N PHE A 161 2.87 -11.15 8.96
CA PHE A 161 1.64 -11.74 9.50
C PHE A 161 0.81 -10.78 10.33
N GLN A 162 1.44 -9.85 11.04
CA GLN A 162 0.72 -8.92 11.92
C GLN A 162 0.24 -7.66 11.23
N ALA A 163 1.03 -7.09 10.32
CA ALA A 163 0.70 -5.84 9.65
C ALA A 163 0.15 -6.10 8.24
N LEU A 164 0.83 -6.91 7.43
CA LEU A 164 0.47 -6.99 6.01
C LEU A 164 -0.66 -7.99 5.71
N SER A 165 -0.54 -9.24 6.15
CA SER A 165 -1.40 -10.33 5.68
C SER A 165 -2.88 -10.20 6.05
N TRP A 166 -3.20 -9.63 7.21
CA TRP A 166 -4.58 -9.53 7.70
C TRP A 166 -5.42 -8.48 6.96
N LYS A 167 -4.78 -7.45 6.39
CA LYS A 167 -5.44 -6.35 5.68
C LYS A 167 -5.18 -6.32 4.18
N PHE A 168 -4.11 -6.95 3.73
CA PHE A 168 -3.96 -7.34 2.33
C PHE A 168 -4.70 -8.65 1.99
N THR A 169 -5.47 -9.20 2.95
CA THR A 169 -6.51 -10.26 2.76
C THR A 169 -6.02 -11.49 2.00
N MET A 170 -4.77 -11.87 2.24
CA MET A 170 -4.23 -13.14 1.80
C MET A 170 -4.32 -14.08 3.00
N PRO A 171 -5.06 -15.20 2.94
CA PRO A 171 -5.02 -16.26 3.94
C PRO A 171 -3.57 -16.59 4.26
N LYS A 172 -3.22 -16.36 5.52
CA LYS A 172 -1.83 -16.38 5.99
C LYS A 172 -1.21 -17.74 5.73
N ARG A 173 -2.01 -18.80 5.92
CA ARG A 173 -1.59 -20.20 5.81
C ARG A 173 -1.25 -20.59 4.38
N ILE A 174 -2.13 -20.31 3.42
CA ILE A 174 -1.94 -20.70 2.02
C ILE A 174 -0.69 -20.01 1.46
N TRP A 175 -0.57 -18.69 1.69
CA TRP A 175 0.56 -17.94 1.17
C TRP A 175 1.89 -18.35 1.82
N LEU A 176 1.90 -18.53 3.15
CA LEU A 176 3.10 -18.98 3.85
C LEU A 176 3.53 -20.37 3.40
N ARG A 177 2.58 -21.29 3.22
CA ARG A 177 2.89 -22.66 2.77
C ARG A 177 3.65 -22.62 1.44
N HIS A 178 3.13 -21.92 0.45
CA HIS A 178 3.79 -21.82 -0.86
C HIS A 178 5.10 -21.04 -0.79
N ALA A 179 5.19 -20.02 0.07
CA ALA A 179 6.45 -19.35 0.33
C ALA A 179 7.49 -20.30 0.95
N MET A 180 7.11 -21.18 1.88
CA MET A 180 8.03 -22.15 2.50
C MET A 180 8.51 -23.23 1.53
N GLU A 181 7.77 -23.50 0.46
CA GLU A 181 8.08 -24.49 -0.57
C GLU A 181 8.97 -23.93 -1.69
N ASP A 182 9.01 -22.60 -1.89
CA ASP A 182 9.79 -21.95 -2.97
C ASP A 182 10.67 -20.78 -2.47
N PRO A 183 12.02 -20.86 -2.64
CA PRO A 183 12.94 -19.81 -2.19
C PRO A 183 12.68 -18.42 -2.80
N GLY A 184 12.31 -18.36 -4.09
CA GLY A 184 12.04 -17.10 -4.77
C GLY A 184 10.81 -16.42 -4.19
N MET A 185 9.77 -17.21 -3.93
CA MET A 185 8.56 -16.78 -3.28
C MET A 185 8.82 -16.31 -1.84
N MET A 186 9.58 -17.07 -1.04
CA MET A 186 9.92 -16.66 0.33
C MET A 186 10.68 -15.33 0.35
N HIS A 187 11.69 -15.18 -0.50
CA HIS A 187 12.43 -13.93 -0.58
C HIS A 187 11.54 -12.77 -1.05
N SER A 188 10.57 -12.99 -1.93
CA SER A 188 9.62 -11.96 -2.35
C SER A 188 8.71 -11.48 -1.21
N VAL A 189 8.31 -12.41 -0.33
CA VAL A 189 7.53 -12.11 0.88
C VAL A 189 8.38 -11.31 1.86
N LEU A 190 9.60 -11.78 2.13
CA LEU A 190 10.54 -11.10 3.02
C LEU A 190 10.95 -9.72 2.49
N PHE A 191 11.04 -9.55 1.18
CA PHE A 191 11.28 -8.26 0.55
C PHE A 191 10.18 -7.26 0.91
N ILE A 192 8.92 -7.57 0.61
CA ILE A 192 7.80 -6.67 0.91
C ILE A 192 7.67 -6.46 2.43
N ALA A 193 7.88 -7.51 3.22
CA ALA A 193 7.81 -7.42 4.67
C ALA A 193 8.89 -6.50 5.27
N SER A 194 10.14 -6.67 4.88
CA SER A 194 11.27 -5.87 5.35
C SER A 194 11.22 -4.43 4.83
N ALA A 195 10.76 -4.23 3.59
CA ALA A 195 10.48 -2.90 3.05
C ALA A 195 9.42 -2.20 3.89
N HIS A 196 8.25 -2.83 4.06
CA HIS A 196 7.16 -2.30 4.87
C HIS A 196 7.57 -2.03 6.32
N HIS A 197 8.34 -2.93 6.92
CA HIS A 197 8.90 -2.76 8.26
C HIS A 197 9.81 -1.53 8.34
N GLY A 198 10.72 -1.35 7.37
CA GLY A 198 11.56 -0.16 7.22
C GLY A 198 10.76 1.14 7.24
N PHE A 199 9.66 1.16 6.50
CA PHE A 199 8.81 2.34 6.45
C PHE A 199 7.99 2.60 7.70
N THR A 200 7.37 1.57 8.26
CA THR A 200 6.40 1.73 9.35
C THR A 200 7.09 1.85 10.71
N VAL A 201 8.16 1.10 10.91
CA VAL A 201 8.88 1.04 12.19
C VAL A 201 10.03 2.04 12.21
N HIS A 202 10.81 2.12 11.13
CA HIS A 202 11.99 2.99 11.08
C HIS A 202 11.74 4.33 10.39
N LYS A 203 10.53 4.56 9.83
CA LYS A 203 10.19 5.77 9.06
C LYS A 203 11.19 6.05 7.93
N SER A 204 11.88 5.01 7.46
CA SER A 204 12.82 5.12 6.35
C SER A 204 12.06 5.51 5.10
N ARG A 205 12.60 6.42 4.28
CA ARG A 205 12.05 6.73 2.95
C ARG A 205 12.63 5.84 1.85
N THR A 206 13.66 5.07 2.17
CA THR A 206 14.39 4.20 1.26
C THR A 206 14.33 2.76 1.72
N LEU A 207 14.66 1.83 0.82
CA LEU A 207 14.78 0.42 1.16
C LEU A 207 15.87 0.19 2.20
N THR A 208 15.56 -0.65 3.18
CA THR A 208 16.57 -1.17 4.12
C THR A 208 17.53 -2.09 3.38
N ILE A 209 18.71 -2.32 3.96
CA ILE A 209 19.71 -3.24 3.39
C ILE A 209 19.11 -4.64 3.22
N ASP A 210 18.34 -5.13 4.20
CA ASP A 210 17.69 -6.43 4.09
C ASP A 210 16.64 -6.49 2.99
N ALA A 211 15.86 -5.41 2.82
CA ALA A 211 14.86 -5.34 1.77
C ALA A 211 15.50 -5.35 0.38
N ARG A 212 16.60 -4.59 0.19
CA ARG A 212 17.39 -4.65 -1.05
C ARG A 212 17.92 -6.06 -1.29
N TRP A 213 18.49 -6.71 -0.27
CA TRP A 213 19.02 -8.06 -0.41
C TRP A 213 17.94 -9.08 -0.82
N HIS A 214 16.80 -9.05 -0.15
CA HIS A 214 15.68 -9.93 -0.47
C HIS A 214 15.11 -9.65 -1.86
N ALA A 215 15.05 -8.39 -2.31
CA ALA A 215 14.69 -8.04 -3.67
C ALA A 215 15.68 -8.65 -4.69
N SER A 216 16.98 -8.48 -4.47
CA SER A 216 18.02 -9.07 -5.33
C SER A 216 17.93 -10.60 -5.39
N LYS A 217 17.72 -11.27 -4.26
CA LYS A 217 17.53 -12.73 -4.23
C LYS A 217 16.24 -13.16 -4.95
N THR A 218 15.14 -12.42 -4.78
CA THR A 218 13.88 -12.65 -5.50
C THR A 218 14.09 -12.61 -7.00
N ILE A 219 14.78 -11.57 -7.49
CA ILE A 219 15.17 -11.41 -8.89
C ILE A 219 16.00 -12.60 -9.39
N GLN A 220 17.02 -13.01 -8.63
CA GLN A 220 17.86 -14.15 -9.00
C GLN A 220 17.03 -15.44 -9.17
N TYR A 221 16.08 -15.69 -8.26
CA TYR A 221 15.21 -16.87 -8.34
C TYR A 221 14.18 -16.78 -9.46
N ILE A 222 13.65 -15.59 -9.77
CA ILE A 222 12.79 -15.38 -10.94
C ILE A 222 13.56 -15.73 -12.21
N LYS A 223 14.78 -15.22 -12.40
CA LYS A 223 15.62 -15.54 -13.56
C LYS A 223 15.86 -17.04 -13.70
N LYS A 224 16.23 -17.72 -12.60
CA LYS A 224 16.38 -19.18 -12.59
C LYS A 224 15.09 -19.90 -12.96
N GLY A 225 13.95 -19.45 -12.44
CA GLY A 225 12.64 -20.03 -12.75
C GLY A 225 12.22 -19.81 -14.21
N MET A 226 12.56 -18.67 -14.80
CA MET A 226 12.29 -18.34 -16.20
C MET A 226 13.17 -19.14 -17.18
N GLN A 227 14.39 -19.51 -16.78
CA GLN A 227 15.30 -20.35 -17.56
C GLN A 227 14.91 -21.83 -17.57
N ASP A 228 14.13 -22.27 -16.58
CA ASP A 228 13.63 -23.64 -16.49
C ASP A 228 12.28 -23.76 -17.25
N PRO A 229 12.22 -24.53 -18.37
CA PRO A 229 11.01 -24.68 -19.17
C PRO A 229 9.79 -25.20 -18.40
N GLY A 230 10.01 -25.98 -17.33
CA GLY A 230 8.95 -26.51 -16.48
C GLY A 230 8.44 -25.51 -15.43
N ARG A 231 9.20 -24.45 -15.15
CA ARG A 231 8.89 -23.49 -14.08
C ARG A 231 8.61 -22.06 -14.55
N GLN A 232 8.94 -21.72 -15.78
CA GLN A 232 8.79 -20.36 -16.34
C GLN A 232 7.37 -19.77 -16.20
N PHE A 233 6.32 -20.61 -16.17
CA PHE A 233 4.93 -20.18 -15.97
C PHE A 233 4.35 -20.65 -14.63
N SER A 234 5.19 -21.08 -13.69
CA SER A 234 4.74 -21.59 -12.40
C SER A 234 4.19 -20.46 -11.52
N ASP A 235 3.22 -20.81 -10.67
CA ASP A 235 2.58 -19.86 -9.76
C ASP A 235 3.57 -19.17 -8.79
N PRO A 236 4.64 -19.82 -8.27
CA PRO A 236 5.68 -19.13 -7.49
C PRO A 236 6.43 -18.04 -8.27
N VAL A 237 6.77 -18.29 -9.54
CA VAL A 237 7.48 -17.30 -10.38
C VAL A 237 6.58 -16.10 -10.65
N ILE A 238 5.33 -16.34 -11.05
CA ILE A 238 4.33 -15.29 -11.25
C ILE A 238 4.09 -14.51 -9.95
N GLY A 239 3.99 -15.20 -8.82
CA GLY A 239 3.82 -14.60 -7.49
C GLY A 239 4.98 -13.71 -7.06
N ALA A 240 6.22 -14.14 -7.33
CA ALA A 240 7.41 -13.36 -7.05
C ALA A 240 7.46 -12.08 -7.91
N ILE A 241 7.15 -12.18 -9.21
CA ILE A 241 7.04 -11.02 -10.11
C ILE A 241 5.93 -10.07 -9.64
N ALA A 242 4.77 -10.61 -9.25
CA ALA A 242 3.66 -9.82 -8.72
C ALA A 242 4.06 -8.99 -7.50
N ARG A 243 4.96 -9.48 -6.64
CA ARG A 243 5.48 -8.71 -5.49
C ARG A 243 6.42 -7.60 -5.92
N ILE A 244 7.26 -7.81 -6.94
CA ILE A 244 8.07 -6.74 -7.52
C ILE A 244 7.17 -5.64 -8.11
N ILE A 245 6.07 -6.01 -8.79
CA ILE A 245 5.07 -5.06 -9.28
C ILE A 245 4.46 -4.25 -8.14
N THR A 246 4.05 -4.92 -7.04
CA THR A 246 3.55 -4.22 -5.85
C THR A 246 4.55 -3.19 -5.34
N TRP A 247 5.83 -3.52 -5.37
CA TRP A 247 6.88 -2.61 -4.97
C TRP A 247 7.03 -1.40 -5.90
N SER A 248 7.15 -1.63 -7.21
CA SER A 248 7.22 -0.55 -8.21
C SER A 248 6.02 0.39 -8.11
N LEU A 249 4.83 -0.18 -7.84
CA LEU A 249 3.62 0.59 -7.57
C LEU A 249 3.76 1.46 -6.31
N ILE A 250 4.20 0.90 -5.18
CA ILE A 250 4.38 1.66 -3.93
C ILE A 250 5.37 2.81 -4.13
N GLN A 251 6.45 2.57 -4.88
CA GLN A 251 7.47 3.58 -5.19
C GLN A 251 7.07 4.58 -6.27
N GLY A 252 5.98 4.33 -6.99
CA GLY A 252 5.57 5.16 -8.12
C GLY A 252 6.51 5.10 -9.32
N ASP A 253 7.28 4.02 -9.44
CA ASP A 253 8.09 3.77 -10.62
C ASP A 253 7.20 3.23 -11.74
N ARG A 254 6.60 4.17 -12.47
CA ARG A 254 5.65 3.91 -13.55
C ARG A 254 6.25 3.04 -14.66
N GLU A 255 7.49 3.30 -15.04
CA GLU A 255 8.15 2.61 -16.15
C GLU A 255 8.38 1.15 -15.81
N THR A 256 9.02 0.89 -14.66
CA THR A 256 9.26 -0.48 -14.17
C THR A 256 7.95 -1.21 -13.91
N PHE A 257 6.94 -0.51 -13.34
CA PHE A 257 5.60 -1.07 -13.16
C PHE A 257 4.98 -1.52 -14.48
N GLY A 258 4.98 -0.66 -15.50
CA GLY A 258 4.40 -0.97 -16.81
C GLY A 258 5.09 -2.14 -17.50
N LYS A 259 6.44 -2.16 -17.49
CA LYS A 259 7.25 -3.28 -18.02
C LYS A 259 6.88 -4.60 -17.33
N HIS A 260 6.86 -4.63 -16.00
CA HIS A 260 6.53 -5.84 -15.26
C HIS A 260 5.06 -6.27 -15.41
N MET A 261 4.12 -5.33 -15.45
CA MET A 261 2.69 -5.64 -15.70
C MET A 261 2.47 -6.25 -17.08
N HIS A 262 3.16 -5.74 -18.11
CA HIS A 262 3.10 -6.32 -19.45
C HIS A 262 3.61 -7.76 -19.47
N HIS A 263 4.81 -7.99 -18.92
CA HIS A 263 5.40 -9.33 -18.87
C HIS A 263 4.57 -10.32 -18.05
N VAL A 264 4.12 -9.95 -16.85
CA VAL A 264 3.31 -10.86 -16.03
C VAL A 264 1.98 -11.20 -16.70
N SER A 265 1.39 -10.26 -17.45
CA SER A 265 0.19 -10.53 -18.25
C SER A 265 0.45 -11.63 -19.28
N GLN A 266 1.58 -11.58 -20.00
CA GLN A 266 1.94 -12.63 -20.96
C GLN A 266 2.12 -14.00 -20.27
N LEU A 267 2.77 -14.04 -19.10
CA LEU A 267 2.94 -15.27 -18.32
C LEU A 267 1.60 -15.85 -17.86
N ILE A 268 0.69 -14.99 -17.35
CA ILE A 268 -0.65 -15.39 -16.93
C ILE A 268 -1.45 -15.94 -18.13
N GLN A 269 -1.37 -15.33 -19.31
CA GLN A 269 -2.03 -15.84 -20.51
C GLN A 269 -1.49 -17.22 -20.90
N ARG A 270 -0.16 -17.42 -20.88
CA ARG A 270 0.45 -18.74 -21.15
C ARG A 270 0.10 -19.79 -20.09
N ARG A 271 -0.17 -19.36 -18.85
CA ARG A 271 -0.64 -20.23 -17.76
C ARG A 271 -2.11 -20.66 -17.94
N GLY A 272 -2.87 -20.02 -18.83
CA GLY A 272 -4.29 -20.30 -19.07
C GLY A 272 -5.24 -19.20 -18.56
N GLY A 273 -4.73 -18.00 -18.27
CA GLY A 273 -5.51 -16.86 -17.79
C GLY A 273 -5.52 -16.72 -16.26
N LEU A 274 -6.19 -15.68 -15.75
CA LEU A 274 -6.26 -15.37 -14.31
C LEU A 274 -6.90 -16.48 -13.48
N ASP A 275 -7.87 -17.20 -14.05
CA ASP A 275 -8.57 -18.30 -13.37
C ASP A 275 -7.76 -19.59 -13.31
N ALA A 276 -6.70 -19.71 -14.11
CA ALA A 276 -5.78 -20.85 -14.09
C ALA A 276 -4.65 -20.70 -13.06
N LEU A 277 -4.57 -19.56 -12.38
CA LEU A 277 -3.57 -19.31 -11.34
C LEU A 277 -3.89 -20.11 -10.08
N GLY A 278 -2.84 -20.71 -9.50
CA GLY A 278 -2.95 -21.52 -8.29
C GLY A 278 -3.10 -20.72 -6.99
N PHE A 279 -2.67 -21.35 -5.90
CA PHE A 279 -2.73 -20.83 -4.53
C PHE A 279 -4.17 -20.52 -4.08
N ASP A 280 -5.14 -21.36 -4.43
CA ASP A 280 -6.55 -21.21 -4.04
C ASP A 280 -7.11 -19.81 -4.34
N GLY A 281 -6.77 -19.27 -5.51
CA GLY A 281 -7.21 -17.94 -5.97
C GLY A 281 -6.45 -16.76 -5.35
N GLN A 282 -5.51 -16.99 -4.43
CA GLN A 282 -4.73 -15.91 -3.81
C GLN A 282 -3.81 -15.22 -4.79
N LEU A 283 -3.22 -15.96 -5.73
CA LEU A 283 -2.36 -15.35 -6.72
C LEU A 283 -3.16 -14.42 -7.66
N LYS A 284 -4.35 -14.86 -8.10
CA LYS A 284 -5.31 -14.01 -8.81
C LYS A 284 -5.64 -12.77 -7.99
N TYR A 285 -5.89 -12.93 -6.70
CA TYR A 285 -6.18 -11.82 -5.80
C TYR A 285 -5.05 -10.79 -5.73
N LEU A 286 -3.80 -11.23 -5.56
CA LEU A 286 -2.61 -10.35 -5.58
C LEU A 286 -2.50 -9.60 -6.90
N MET A 287 -2.76 -10.27 -8.02
CA MET A 287 -2.75 -9.65 -9.32
C MET A 287 -3.85 -8.60 -9.49
N CYS A 288 -5.06 -8.88 -9.01
CA CYS A 288 -6.11 -7.87 -8.92
C CYS A 288 -5.66 -6.69 -8.06
N CYS A 289 -4.86 -6.93 -7.00
CA CYS A 289 -4.36 -5.87 -6.15
C CYS A 289 -3.45 -4.90 -6.89
N ASN A 290 -2.48 -5.46 -7.60
CA ASN A 290 -1.57 -4.67 -8.44
C ASN A 290 -2.31 -3.94 -9.56
N THR A 291 -3.28 -4.61 -10.17
CA THR A 291 -4.10 -4.06 -11.24
C THR A 291 -4.90 -2.86 -10.77
N PHE A 292 -5.66 -2.95 -9.66
CA PHE A 292 -6.40 -1.80 -9.16
C PHE A 292 -5.46 -0.68 -8.74
N GLY A 293 -4.34 -1.04 -8.10
CA GLY A 293 -3.41 -0.08 -7.55
C GLY A 293 -2.80 0.76 -8.67
N GLY A 294 -2.32 0.10 -9.72
CA GLY A 294 -1.87 0.77 -10.94
C GLY A 294 -3.00 1.50 -11.64
N ALA A 295 -4.18 0.90 -11.79
CA ALA A 295 -5.33 1.54 -12.45
C ALA A 295 -5.76 2.85 -11.79
N SER A 296 -5.55 2.99 -10.48
CA SER A 296 -5.86 4.23 -9.74
C SER A 296 -5.03 5.45 -10.17
N ILE A 297 -3.85 5.22 -10.76
CA ILE A 297 -2.88 6.27 -11.10
C ILE A 297 -2.40 6.22 -12.56
N TRP A 298 -2.32 5.03 -13.16
CA TRP A 298 -1.73 4.73 -14.46
C TRP A 298 -2.59 3.73 -15.24
N MET A 299 -3.88 4.01 -15.38
CA MET A 299 -4.83 3.12 -16.04
C MET A 299 -4.42 2.70 -17.47
N SER A 300 -3.73 3.57 -18.21
CA SER A 300 -3.21 3.27 -19.54
C SER A 300 -2.23 2.09 -19.56
N ASP A 301 -1.52 1.86 -18.45
CA ASP A 301 -0.42 0.90 -18.38
C ASP A 301 -0.91 -0.48 -17.91
N ILE A 302 -2.21 -0.61 -17.60
CA ILE A 302 -2.83 -1.86 -17.23
C ILE A 302 -3.19 -2.64 -18.50
N PRO A 303 -2.61 -3.85 -18.73
CA PRO A 303 -2.94 -4.70 -19.87
C PRO A 303 -4.41 -5.04 -19.90
N GLU A 304 -5.03 -5.03 -21.08
CA GLU A 304 -6.47 -5.27 -21.25
C GLU A 304 -6.92 -6.63 -20.72
N SER A 305 -6.09 -7.65 -20.91
CA SER A 305 -6.25 -9.01 -20.35
C SER A 305 -6.31 -9.07 -18.82
N LEU A 306 -5.73 -8.08 -18.13
CA LEU A 306 -5.74 -7.97 -16.67
C LEU A 306 -6.76 -6.94 -16.18
N ARG A 307 -7.36 -6.14 -17.08
CA ARG A 307 -8.47 -5.26 -16.72
C ARG A 307 -9.64 -6.14 -16.30
N TYR A 308 -10.23 -5.77 -15.18
CA TYR A 308 -11.37 -6.51 -14.66
C TYR A 308 -12.55 -6.39 -15.65
N PRO A 309 -13.32 -7.47 -15.90
CA PRO A 309 -14.44 -7.41 -16.82
C PRO A 309 -15.41 -6.28 -16.47
N TYR A 310 -15.70 -5.44 -17.47
CA TYR A 310 -16.59 -4.28 -17.37
C TYR A 310 -18.00 -4.61 -16.86
N GLY A 311 -18.41 -5.88 -16.88
CA GLY A 311 -19.69 -6.34 -16.37
C GLY A 311 -19.93 -6.06 -14.88
N LEU A 312 -18.87 -5.79 -14.10
CA LEU A 312 -19.00 -5.39 -12.69
C LEU A 312 -19.82 -4.12 -12.51
N LEU A 313 -19.77 -3.17 -13.44
CA LEU A 313 -20.51 -1.92 -13.34
C LEU A 313 -22.01 -2.07 -13.66
N ASN A 314 -22.44 -3.22 -14.19
CA ASN A 314 -23.83 -3.44 -14.59
C ASN A 314 -24.74 -3.90 -13.43
N GLN A 315 -24.17 -4.25 -12.28
CA GLN A 315 -24.90 -4.68 -11.09
C GLN A 315 -24.67 -3.71 -9.93
N SER A 316 -25.56 -3.67 -8.94
CA SER A 316 -25.37 -2.79 -7.78
C SER A 316 -24.13 -3.20 -6.97
N ALA A 317 -23.42 -2.23 -6.40
CA ALA A 317 -22.30 -2.51 -5.48
C ALA A 317 -22.77 -3.23 -4.20
N LEU A 318 -24.06 -3.16 -3.87
CA LEU A 318 -24.65 -3.84 -2.73
C LEU A 318 -24.66 -5.37 -2.88
N GLU A 319 -24.68 -5.87 -4.12
CA GLU A 319 -24.61 -7.31 -4.42
C GLU A 319 -23.20 -7.87 -4.18
N ASP A 320 -22.19 -7.00 -4.08
CA ASP A 320 -20.80 -7.39 -3.88
C ASP A 320 -20.42 -7.55 -2.41
N VAL A 321 -21.31 -7.23 -1.46
CA VAL A 321 -21.02 -7.22 -0.02
C VAL A 321 -22.00 -8.06 0.78
N PRO A 322 -21.61 -8.60 1.96
CA PRO A 322 -22.52 -9.31 2.83
C PRO A 322 -23.72 -8.45 3.24
N ASP A 323 -24.88 -9.08 3.39
CA ASP A 323 -26.07 -8.39 3.87
C ASP A 323 -26.04 -8.22 5.39
N VAL A 324 -25.45 -7.11 5.82
CA VAL A 324 -25.30 -6.74 7.22
C VAL A 324 -26.02 -5.42 7.47
N ALA A 325 -26.72 -5.33 8.60
CA ALA A 325 -27.37 -4.10 9.01
C ALA A 325 -26.34 -2.98 9.23
N ILE A 326 -26.52 -1.85 8.56
CA ILE A 326 -25.71 -0.66 8.79
C ILE A 326 -26.26 0.13 10.00
N PRO A 327 -25.40 0.73 10.83
CA PRO A 327 -25.86 1.68 11.83
C PRO A 327 -26.64 2.81 11.17
N ALA A 328 -27.77 3.23 11.76
CA ALA A 328 -28.69 4.21 11.15
C ALA A 328 -28.04 5.55 10.74
N TYR A 329 -26.90 5.90 11.33
CA TYR A 329 -26.16 7.12 10.98
C TYR A 329 -25.18 6.92 9.82
N SER A 330 -24.72 5.70 9.54
CA SER A 330 -23.69 5.41 8.55
C SER A 330 -24.24 5.54 7.14
N ALA A 331 -23.48 6.17 6.24
CA ALA A 331 -23.83 6.45 4.83
C ALA A 331 -25.12 7.26 4.57
N SER A 332 -25.94 7.57 5.58
CA SER A 332 -27.15 8.38 5.45
C SER A 332 -26.94 9.72 4.72
N SER A 333 -25.79 10.37 4.92
CA SER A 333 -25.47 11.60 4.21
C SER A 333 -25.20 11.39 2.72
N PHE A 334 -24.71 10.22 2.30
CA PHE A 334 -24.50 9.90 0.88
C PHE A 334 -25.81 9.61 0.17
N GLU A 335 -26.74 8.89 0.80
CA GLU A 335 -28.10 8.71 0.29
C GLU A 335 -28.81 10.06 0.12
N ALA A 336 -28.67 10.92 1.12
CA ALA A 336 -29.28 12.23 1.10
C ALA A 336 -28.64 13.15 0.05
N LEU A 337 -27.35 13.02 -0.25
CA LEU A 337 -26.68 13.71 -1.35
C LEU A 337 -27.06 13.15 -2.72
N ASN A 338 -27.37 11.85 -2.80
CA ASN A 338 -27.89 11.22 -4.01
C ASN A 338 -29.29 11.72 -4.35
N GLY A 339 -30.19 11.79 -3.37
CA GLY A 339 -31.53 12.37 -3.56
C GLY A 339 -31.52 13.84 -4.00
N ASP A 340 -30.48 14.58 -3.61
CA ASP A 340 -30.26 15.97 -4.03
C ASP A 340 -29.55 16.09 -5.40
N GLY A 341 -29.16 14.98 -6.03
CA GLY A 341 -28.49 14.94 -7.34
C GLY A 341 -26.98 15.23 -7.34
N TRP A 342 -26.36 15.39 -6.16
CA TRP A 342 -24.92 15.70 -6.04
C TRP A 342 -24.01 14.49 -6.23
N VAL A 343 -24.50 13.31 -5.84
CA VAL A 343 -23.76 12.04 -5.89
C VAL A 343 -24.54 11.05 -6.76
N PRO A 344 -23.94 10.42 -7.78
CA PRO A 344 -24.63 9.40 -8.59
C PRO A 344 -25.05 8.19 -7.76
N THR A 345 -26.09 7.50 -8.21
CA THR A 345 -26.60 6.29 -7.53
C THR A 345 -25.52 5.24 -7.36
N ASP A 346 -24.72 4.97 -8.39
CA ASP A 346 -23.61 4.01 -8.31
C ASP A 346 -22.60 4.35 -7.21
N LEU A 347 -22.32 5.64 -6.98
CA LEU A 347 -21.38 6.10 -5.97
C LEU A 347 -22.00 6.03 -4.57
N ALA A 348 -23.29 6.32 -4.44
CA ALA A 348 -24.04 6.13 -3.20
C ALA A 348 -24.16 4.64 -2.81
N ASP A 349 -24.35 3.76 -3.79
CA ASP A 349 -24.32 2.30 -3.60
C ASP A 349 -22.96 1.83 -3.10
N ILE A 350 -21.86 2.35 -3.66
CA ILE A 350 -20.50 2.06 -3.19
C ILE A 350 -20.32 2.53 -1.73
N CYS A 351 -20.78 3.73 -1.37
CA CYS A 351 -20.72 4.22 0.00
C CYS A 351 -21.50 3.30 0.96
N THR A 352 -22.71 2.89 0.57
CA THR A 352 -23.54 1.99 1.37
C THR A 352 -22.90 0.60 1.51
N ALA A 353 -22.29 0.10 0.44
CA ALA A 353 -21.53 -1.14 0.46
C ALA A 353 -20.31 -1.05 1.40
N LEU A 354 -19.58 0.07 1.39
CA LEU A 354 -18.50 0.33 2.35
C LEU A 354 -19.01 0.38 3.79
N ALA A 355 -20.16 1.02 4.04
CA ALA A 355 -20.78 1.02 5.36
C ALA A 355 -21.12 -0.40 5.85
N LYS A 356 -21.59 -1.29 4.97
CA LYS A 356 -21.83 -2.71 5.30
C LYS A 356 -20.54 -3.46 5.64
N ILE A 357 -19.47 -3.22 4.87
CA ILE A 357 -18.14 -3.76 5.15
C ILE A 357 -17.63 -3.26 6.52
N ASP A 358 -17.80 -1.98 6.81
CA ASP A 358 -17.40 -1.35 8.07
C ASP A 358 -18.18 -1.87 9.27
N ALA A 359 -19.50 -2.06 9.11
CA ALA A 359 -20.36 -2.67 10.11
C ALA A 359 -19.93 -4.10 10.41
N THR A 360 -19.59 -4.86 9.36
CA THR A 360 -19.04 -6.22 9.51
C THR A 360 -17.78 -6.18 10.35
N LEU A 361 -16.79 -5.33 10.03
CA LEU A 361 -15.55 -5.20 10.80
C LEU A 361 -15.75 -4.81 12.26
N SER A 362 -16.76 -3.99 12.53
CA SER A 362 -17.06 -3.47 13.86
C SER A 362 -17.77 -4.49 14.75
N ASP A 363 -18.34 -5.56 14.19
CA ASP A 363 -19.01 -6.61 14.95
C ASP A 363 -17.99 -7.36 15.85
N PRO A 364 -18.18 -7.37 17.19
CA PRO A 364 -17.32 -8.12 18.09
C PRO A 364 -17.25 -9.62 17.77
N ASN A 365 -18.33 -10.19 17.24
CA ASN A 365 -18.48 -11.61 16.88
C ASN A 365 -18.12 -11.89 15.42
N ASN A 366 -17.55 -10.91 14.71
CA ASN A 366 -17.26 -11.02 13.30
C ASN A 366 -16.38 -12.25 12.98
N PRO A 367 -16.82 -13.15 12.08
CA PRO A 367 -16.03 -14.31 11.65
C PRO A 367 -14.68 -13.92 11.02
N LEU A 368 -14.50 -12.69 10.51
CA LEU A 368 -13.22 -12.21 9.98
C LEU A 368 -12.06 -12.34 10.96
N LYS A 369 -12.31 -12.42 12.28
CA LYS A 369 -11.24 -12.58 13.28
C LYS A 369 -10.62 -13.98 13.27
N THR A 370 -11.37 -15.00 12.88
CA THR A 370 -10.96 -16.42 13.03
C THR A 370 -11.10 -17.24 11.75
N ASN A 371 -11.85 -16.77 10.76
CA ASN A 371 -12.17 -17.50 9.53
C ASN A 371 -11.46 -16.88 8.31
N GLU A 372 -10.48 -17.61 7.75
CA GLU A 372 -9.71 -17.18 6.58
C GLU A 372 -10.57 -17.02 5.31
N ASN A 373 -11.61 -17.84 5.14
CA ASN A 373 -12.53 -17.71 3.99
C ASN A 373 -13.31 -16.39 4.08
N ALA A 374 -13.77 -16.03 5.28
CA ALA A 374 -14.43 -14.75 5.49
C ALA A 374 -13.46 -13.59 5.21
N GLN A 375 -12.20 -13.68 5.67
CA GLN A 375 -11.15 -12.68 5.37
C GLN A 375 -10.91 -12.52 3.87
N SER A 376 -10.84 -13.63 3.13
CA SER A 376 -10.68 -13.63 1.68
C SER A 376 -11.88 -13.00 0.98
N GLN A 377 -13.10 -13.35 1.40
CA GLN A 377 -14.34 -12.76 0.86
C GLN A 377 -14.38 -11.25 1.10
N TYR A 378 -14.06 -10.80 2.32
CA TYR A 378 -13.97 -9.37 2.65
C TYR A 378 -12.95 -8.63 1.75
N GLY A 379 -11.79 -9.24 1.52
CA GLY A 379 -10.79 -8.69 0.61
C GLY A 379 -11.29 -8.57 -0.81
N HIS A 380 -12.00 -9.59 -1.29
CA HIS A 380 -12.63 -9.57 -2.61
C HIS A 380 -13.67 -8.46 -2.74
N CYS A 381 -14.54 -8.31 -1.72
CA CYS A 381 -15.54 -7.25 -1.67
C CYS A 381 -14.90 -5.86 -1.79
N SER A 382 -13.90 -5.57 -0.95
CA SER A 382 -13.23 -4.26 -0.98
C SER A 382 -12.39 -4.03 -2.25
N ASN A 383 -11.91 -5.10 -2.90
CA ASN A 383 -11.27 -5.00 -4.23
C ASN A 383 -12.26 -4.60 -5.32
N LYS A 384 -13.43 -5.23 -5.34
CA LYS A 384 -14.52 -4.89 -6.27
C LYS A 384 -14.95 -3.44 -6.11
N LEU A 385 -15.12 -2.96 -4.88
CA LEU A 385 -15.46 -1.56 -4.63
C LEU A 385 -14.37 -0.58 -5.12
N ALA A 386 -13.10 -0.90 -4.88
CA ALA A 386 -11.99 -0.09 -5.40
C ALA A 386 -11.99 -0.04 -6.93
N LEU A 387 -12.22 -1.17 -7.60
CA LEU A 387 -12.32 -1.24 -9.05
C LEU A 387 -13.50 -0.43 -9.58
N ARG A 388 -14.69 -0.52 -8.95
CA ARG A 388 -15.85 0.29 -9.33
C ARG A 388 -15.53 1.79 -9.29
N LEU A 389 -14.87 2.26 -8.23
CA LEU A 389 -14.41 3.65 -8.11
C LEU A 389 -13.42 4.05 -9.22
N ILE A 390 -12.57 3.13 -9.68
CA ILE A 390 -11.61 3.41 -10.76
C ILE A 390 -12.31 3.47 -12.11
N TYR A 391 -13.18 2.50 -12.42
CA TYR A 391 -13.87 2.44 -13.70
C TYR A 391 -14.96 3.50 -13.85
N ASP A 392 -15.60 3.94 -12.76
CA ASP A 392 -16.54 5.08 -12.80
C ASP A 392 -15.85 6.34 -13.33
N SER A 393 -14.57 6.57 -12.98
CA SER A 393 -13.77 7.67 -13.53
C SER A 393 -13.64 7.62 -15.06
N GLN A 394 -13.52 6.42 -15.65
CA GLN A 394 -13.40 6.26 -17.09
C GLN A 394 -14.72 6.56 -17.80
N ARG A 395 -15.84 6.06 -17.23
CA ARG A 395 -17.18 6.32 -17.75
C ARG A 395 -17.48 7.82 -17.77
N GLU A 396 -17.07 8.52 -16.73
CA GLU A 396 -17.24 9.98 -16.65
C GLU A 396 -16.34 10.73 -17.64
N ALA A 397 -15.08 10.34 -17.79
CA ALA A 397 -14.19 10.95 -18.79
C ALA A 397 -14.76 10.87 -20.22
N GLN A 398 -15.52 9.81 -20.53
CA GLN A 398 -16.23 9.66 -21.81
C GLN A 398 -17.48 10.55 -21.91
N ARG A 399 -18.16 10.84 -20.80
CA ARG A 399 -19.35 11.72 -20.78
C ARG A 399 -19.00 13.19 -20.96
N PHE A 400 -17.82 13.61 -20.53
CA PHE A 400 -17.37 15.01 -20.56
C PHE A 400 -16.43 15.30 -21.74
N THR A 401 -16.90 15.10 -22.97
CA THR A 401 -16.18 15.54 -24.17
C THR A 401 -16.71 16.91 -24.63
N GLY A 402 -16.30 18.01 -23.98
CA GLY A 402 -16.43 19.35 -24.59
C GLY A 402 -17.02 20.51 -23.78
N GLY A 403 -17.04 20.48 -22.45
CA GLY A 403 -17.51 21.60 -21.63
C GLY A 403 -16.68 21.83 -20.36
N VAL A 404 -16.80 23.03 -19.78
CA VAL A 404 -16.26 23.30 -18.44
C VAL A 404 -17.03 22.42 -17.43
N PRO A 405 -16.35 21.57 -16.64
CA PRO A 405 -17.04 20.71 -15.68
C PRO A 405 -17.88 21.52 -14.68
N GLY A 406 -19.11 21.07 -14.45
CA GLY A 406 -19.97 21.61 -13.40
C GLY A 406 -19.46 21.29 -11.99
N ILE A 407 -20.04 21.94 -11.00
CA ILE A 407 -19.81 21.67 -9.57
C ILE A 407 -20.16 20.22 -9.19
N ASP A 408 -21.13 19.61 -9.85
CA ASP A 408 -21.52 18.22 -9.63
C ASP A 408 -20.38 17.24 -9.99
N VAL A 409 -19.69 17.50 -11.10
CA VAL A 409 -18.51 16.73 -11.54
C VAL A 409 -17.40 16.83 -10.50
N PHE A 410 -17.24 18.03 -9.96
CA PHE A 410 -16.27 18.32 -8.92
C PHE A 410 -16.49 17.48 -7.66
N ILE A 411 -17.71 17.56 -7.11
CA ILE A 411 -18.12 16.86 -5.90
C ILE A 411 -17.99 15.35 -6.08
N ARG A 412 -18.42 14.85 -7.24
CA ARG A 412 -18.31 13.43 -7.60
C ARG A 412 -16.86 12.97 -7.58
N GLU A 413 -15.95 13.70 -8.23
CA GLU A 413 -14.56 13.28 -8.35
C GLU A 413 -13.80 13.39 -7.02
N ILE A 414 -14.04 14.43 -6.20
CA ILE A 414 -13.52 14.47 -4.82
C ILE A 414 -14.02 13.28 -4.02
N THR A 415 -15.33 12.99 -4.08
CA THR A 415 -15.93 11.88 -3.33
C THR A 415 -15.29 10.57 -3.73
N ARG A 416 -15.20 10.30 -5.04
CA ARG A 416 -14.63 9.08 -5.62
C ARG A 416 -13.17 8.88 -5.20
N ILE A 417 -12.31 9.90 -5.34
CA ILE A 417 -10.90 9.81 -4.95
C ILE A 417 -10.77 9.66 -3.42
N THR A 418 -11.60 10.37 -2.64
CA THR A 418 -11.58 10.26 -1.17
C THR A 418 -11.95 8.84 -0.73
N LEU A 419 -13.00 8.24 -1.31
CA LEU A 419 -13.40 6.86 -1.02
C LEU A 419 -12.29 5.87 -1.41
N LEU A 420 -11.56 6.13 -2.49
CA LEU A 420 -10.43 5.31 -2.89
C LEU A 420 -9.27 5.41 -1.87
N CYS A 421 -8.96 6.61 -1.41
CA CYS A 421 -8.01 6.82 -0.31
C CYS A 421 -8.47 6.15 0.99
N TYR A 422 -9.77 6.23 1.31
CA TYR A 422 -10.38 5.57 2.46
C TYR A 422 -10.18 4.05 2.38
N LEU A 423 -10.50 3.43 1.25
CA LEU A 423 -10.24 2.01 0.98
C LEU A 423 -8.77 1.65 1.16
N PHE A 424 -7.87 2.44 0.58
CA PHE A 424 -6.43 2.19 0.65
C PHE A 424 -5.90 2.23 2.09
N VAL A 425 -6.37 3.16 2.90
CA VAL A 425 -5.84 3.34 4.25
C VAL A 425 -6.51 2.42 5.26
N PHE A 426 -7.83 2.33 5.24
CA PHE A 426 -8.59 1.63 6.28
C PHE A 426 -8.80 0.15 5.96
N HIS A 427 -9.00 -0.19 4.68
CA HIS A 427 -9.29 -1.57 4.30
C HIS A 427 -8.08 -2.33 3.79
N ARG A 428 -7.05 -1.63 3.27
CA ARG A 428 -5.91 -2.25 2.58
C ARG A 428 -4.57 -2.03 3.27
N GLU A 429 -4.46 -1.08 4.19
CA GLU A 429 -3.19 -0.68 4.81
C GLU A 429 -2.09 -0.36 3.79
N VAL A 430 -2.48 0.26 2.67
CA VAL A 430 -1.51 0.82 1.73
C VAL A 430 -0.67 1.84 2.50
N PRO A 431 0.66 1.74 2.47
CA PRO A 431 1.48 2.60 3.30
C PRO A 431 1.26 4.09 2.96
N PRO A 432 1.16 5.01 3.93
CA PRO A 432 0.74 6.40 3.66
C PRO A 432 1.65 7.18 2.70
N PHE A 433 2.91 6.79 2.57
CA PHE A 433 3.90 7.37 1.63
C PHE A 433 3.89 6.69 0.25
N SER A 434 3.04 5.69 0.04
CA SER A 434 2.92 5.05 -1.27
C SER A 434 2.47 6.07 -2.32
N GLN A 435 3.02 5.95 -3.52
CA GLN A 435 2.71 6.87 -4.59
C GLN A 435 1.24 6.87 -5.03
N PRO A 436 0.49 5.75 -5.00
CA PRO A 436 -0.96 5.78 -5.20
C PRO A 436 -1.66 6.76 -4.25
N LEU A 437 -1.32 6.79 -2.96
CA LEU A 437 -1.91 7.74 -2.01
C LEU A 437 -1.42 9.17 -2.27
N VAL A 438 -0.13 9.37 -2.49
CA VAL A 438 0.45 10.70 -2.75
C VAL A 438 -0.14 11.35 -4.01
N LEU A 439 -0.31 10.58 -5.10
CA LEU A 439 -0.89 11.07 -6.34
C LEU A 439 -2.39 11.35 -6.21
N ASN A 440 -3.14 10.48 -5.53
CA ASN A 440 -4.56 10.72 -5.26
C ASN A 440 -4.77 11.97 -4.37
N LEU A 441 -3.91 12.18 -3.37
CA LEU A 441 -3.89 13.40 -2.56
C LEU A 441 -3.66 14.66 -3.41
N ARG A 442 -2.67 14.63 -4.30
CA ARG A 442 -2.41 15.73 -5.24
C ARG A 442 -3.63 15.99 -6.13
N ARG A 443 -4.31 14.94 -6.59
CA ARG A 443 -5.55 15.09 -7.38
C ARG A 443 -6.67 15.74 -6.58
N ILE A 444 -6.93 15.30 -5.34
CA ILE A 444 -7.95 15.94 -4.47
C ILE A 444 -7.64 17.43 -4.32
N ARG A 445 -6.38 17.81 -4.11
CA ARG A 445 -5.95 19.22 -4.01
C ARG A 445 -6.13 20.00 -5.29
N GLN A 446 -5.67 19.47 -6.42
CA GLN A 446 -5.85 20.11 -7.71
C GLN A 446 -7.32 20.37 -8.00
N TRP A 447 -8.17 19.42 -7.63
CA TRP A 447 -9.60 19.62 -7.64
C TRP A 447 -9.98 20.75 -6.68
N MET A 448 -9.67 20.68 -5.38
CA MET A 448 -10.03 21.73 -4.40
C MET A 448 -9.64 23.14 -4.88
N GLU A 449 -8.45 23.32 -5.44
CA GLU A 449 -8.01 24.59 -6.01
C GLU A 449 -8.81 25.02 -7.26
N LYS A 450 -9.07 24.10 -8.21
CA LYS A 450 -9.93 24.39 -9.36
C LYS A 450 -11.35 24.80 -8.96
N SER A 451 -11.85 24.28 -7.84
CA SER A 451 -13.17 24.63 -7.36
C SER A 451 -13.25 26.08 -6.89
N LYS A 452 -12.18 26.60 -6.28
CA LYS A 452 -12.10 27.99 -5.78
C LYS A 452 -12.17 29.03 -6.90
N SER A 453 -11.76 28.67 -8.12
CA SER A 453 -11.81 29.57 -9.28
C SER A 453 -13.17 29.60 -9.99
N LEU A 454 -14.12 28.73 -9.61
CA LEU A 454 -15.45 28.73 -10.21
C LEU A 454 -16.26 29.95 -9.71
N PRO A 455 -16.76 30.83 -10.60
CA PRO A 455 -17.38 32.10 -10.22
C PRO A 455 -18.65 31.94 -9.37
N ASN A 456 -19.32 30.79 -9.48
CA ASN A 456 -20.54 30.46 -8.73
C ASN A 456 -20.26 29.68 -7.43
N LEU A 457 -18.99 29.34 -7.18
CA LEU A 457 -18.56 28.51 -6.06
C LEU A 457 -17.81 29.32 -5.01
N LYS A 458 -18.42 30.40 -4.51
CA LYS A 458 -17.84 31.06 -3.34
C LYS A 458 -17.86 30.07 -2.17
N VAL A 459 -16.68 29.82 -1.58
CA VAL A 459 -16.48 28.93 -0.42
C VAL A 459 -17.47 29.21 0.71
N SER A 460 -17.83 30.48 0.91
CA SER A 460 -18.83 30.90 1.90
C SER A 460 -20.25 30.38 1.64
N ASN A 461 -20.62 30.07 0.39
CA ASN A 461 -22.00 29.76 -0.01
C ASN A 461 -22.18 28.32 -0.50
N ALA A 462 -21.22 27.78 -1.26
CA ALA A 462 -21.31 26.41 -1.79
C ALA A 462 -20.74 25.35 -0.83
N TRP A 463 -19.80 25.76 0.03
CA TRP A 463 -19.14 24.88 0.99
C TRP A 463 -19.52 25.20 2.45
N GLY A 464 -20.26 26.28 2.67
CA GLY A 464 -20.47 26.90 3.97
C GLY A 464 -21.50 26.26 4.88
N GLY A 465 -21.98 25.05 4.58
CA GLY A 465 -22.92 24.34 5.45
C GLY A 465 -23.61 23.13 4.81
N GLY A 466 -24.42 22.44 5.60
CA GLY A 466 -25.23 21.32 5.13
C GLY A 466 -24.43 20.07 4.74
N LYS A 467 -24.99 19.29 3.82
CA LYS A 467 -24.44 17.98 3.40
C LYS A 467 -23.18 18.12 2.53
N LEU A 468 -23.06 19.15 1.71
CA LEU A 468 -21.85 19.35 0.89
C LEU A 468 -20.65 19.78 1.74
N GLY A 469 -20.87 20.69 2.70
CA GLY A 469 -19.84 21.04 3.69
C GLY A 469 -19.38 19.82 4.49
N GLY A 470 -20.31 18.97 4.93
CA GLY A 470 -19.99 17.75 5.67
C GLY A 470 -19.15 16.75 4.87
N LEU A 471 -19.47 16.57 3.60
CA LEU A 471 -18.69 15.74 2.69
C LEU A 471 -17.26 16.28 2.52
N LEU A 472 -17.10 17.58 2.27
CA LEU A 472 -15.78 18.19 2.12
C LEU A 472 -14.97 18.08 3.42
N PHE A 473 -15.62 18.36 4.55
CA PHE A 473 -15.00 18.24 5.86
C PHE A 473 -14.48 16.81 6.08
N TRP A 474 -15.30 15.80 5.77
CA TRP A 474 -14.87 14.40 5.82
C TRP A 474 -13.70 14.13 4.85
N SER A 475 -13.77 14.60 3.61
CA SER A 475 -12.68 14.44 2.63
C SER A 475 -11.37 15.06 3.10
N LEU A 476 -11.41 16.25 3.71
CA LEU A 476 -10.24 16.92 4.28
C LEU A 476 -9.69 16.15 5.49
N MET A 477 -10.56 15.56 6.33
CA MET A 477 -10.14 14.71 7.43
C MET A 477 -9.40 13.46 6.94
N ILE A 478 -9.93 12.78 5.91
CA ILE A 478 -9.26 11.64 5.28
C ILE A 478 -7.92 12.06 4.69
N THR A 479 -7.92 13.14 3.90
CA THR A 479 -6.73 13.71 3.27
C THR A 479 -5.66 14.08 4.31
N GLY A 480 -6.06 14.72 5.42
CA GLY A 480 -5.18 15.07 6.52
C GLY A 480 -4.62 13.86 7.27
N ALA A 481 -5.40 12.78 7.41
CA ALA A 481 -4.96 11.54 8.05
C ALA A 481 -3.87 10.80 7.26
N ILE A 482 -3.85 10.98 5.93
CA ILE A 482 -2.92 10.27 5.04
C ILE A 482 -1.74 11.15 4.59
N THR A 483 -1.79 12.45 4.88
CA THR A 483 -0.72 13.40 4.52
C THR A 483 0.43 13.33 5.53
N LEU A 484 1.64 13.08 5.02
CA LEU A 484 2.85 12.97 5.85
C LEU A 484 3.76 14.21 5.82
N ASN A 485 3.74 14.98 4.74
CA ASN A 485 4.58 16.18 4.62
C ASN A 485 4.00 17.31 5.49
N ALA A 486 4.87 17.97 6.27
CA ALA A 486 4.48 19.05 7.17
C ALA A 486 3.86 20.25 6.44
N SER A 487 4.42 20.66 5.30
CA SER A 487 3.86 21.75 4.48
C SER A 487 2.46 21.39 4.00
N ASP A 488 2.33 20.19 3.45
CA ASP A 488 1.07 19.67 2.95
C ASP A 488 0.01 19.60 4.06
N LYS A 489 0.42 19.16 5.25
CA LYS A 489 -0.46 19.08 6.41
C LYS A 489 -0.94 20.47 6.84
N ALA A 490 -0.07 21.48 6.82
CA ALA A 490 -0.44 22.85 7.19
C ALA A 490 -1.54 23.40 6.26
N ASP A 491 -1.39 23.21 4.94
CA ASP A 491 -2.38 23.65 3.95
C ASP A 491 -3.74 22.98 4.17
N ILE A 492 -3.75 21.65 4.35
CA ILE A 492 -4.99 20.90 4.60
C ILE A 492 -5.64 21.34 5.91
N MET A 493 -4.86 21.60 6.95
CA MET A 493 -5.38 22.07 8.23
C MET A 493 -6.01 23.46 8.11
N GLN A 494 -5.46 24.34 7.27
CA GLN A 494 -6.02 25.65 7.02
C GLN A 494 -7.37 25.56 6.28
N GLU A 495 -7.47 24.70 5.28
CA GLU A 495 -8.74 24.43 4.59
C GLU A 495 -9.77 23.79 5.53
N LEU A 496 -9.35 22.80 6.33
CA LEU A 496 -10.20 22.14 7.30
C LEU A 496 -10.78 23.13 8.32
N ARG A 497 -9.97 24.08 8.81
CA ARG A 497 -10.44 25.17 9.68
C ARG A 497 -11.50 26.03 8.99
N THR A 498 -11.25 26.43 7.75
CA THR A 498 -12.17 27.26 6.96
C THR A 498 -13.53 26.57 6.80
N VAL A 499 -13.53 25.27 6.47
CA VAL A 499 -14.77 24.47 6.35
C VAL A 499 -15.44 24.27 7.71
N ALA A 500 -14.66 23.99 8.76
CA ALA A 500 -15.18 23.83 10.12
C ALA A 500 -15.88 25.09 10.62
N ASP A 501 -15.28 26.26 10.43
CA ASP A 501 -15.84 27.55 10.83
C ASP A 501 -17.16 27.83 10.11
N ALA A 502 -17.19 27.60 8.79
CA ALA A 502 -18.40 27.79 8.00
C ALA A 502 -19.54 26.85 8.45
N MET A 503 -19.21 25.59 8.77
CA MET A 503 -20.15 24.61 9.33
C MET A 503 -20.46 24.81 10.82
N LYS A 504 -19.83 25.79 11.48
CA LYS A 504 -19.92 26.02 12.94
C LYS A 504 -19.53 24.77 13.75
N ILE A 505 -18.52 24.03 13.29
CA ILE A 505 -17.93 22.87 13.98
C ILE A 505 -16.84 23.39 14.91
N ASN A 506 -17.22 23.72 16.14
CA ASN A 506 -16.33 24.26 17.16
C ASN A 506 -16.07 23.31 18.34
N VAL A 507 -16.62 22.09 18.27
CA VAL A 507 -16.48 21.05 19.30
C VAL A 507 -16.24 19.68 18.68
N TRP A 508 -15.43 18.85 19.34
CA TRP A 508 -15.04 17.52 18.84
C TRP A 508 -16.24 16.59 18.61
N GLN A 509 -17.29 16.66 19.43
CA GLN A 509 -18.50 15.87 19.25
C GLN A 509 -19.17 16.14 17.90
N ARG A 510 -19.14 17.40 17.42
CA ARG A 510 -19.64 17.76 16.09
C ARG A 510 -18.76 17.19 14.98
N VAL A 511 -17.43 17.23 15.14
CA VAL A 511 -16.47 16.58 14.22
C VAL A 511 -16.82 15.10 14.07
N GLN A 512 -16.97 14.39 15.20
CA GLN A 512 -17.32 12.96 15.19
C GLN A 512 -18.68 12.72 14.54
N THR A 513 -19.67 13.55 14.82
CA THR A 513 -21.01 13.43 14.25
C THR A 513 -20.96 13.56 12.72
N VAL A 514 -20.31 14.61 12.21
CA VAL A 514 -20.16 14.81 10.76
C VAL A 514 -19.44 13.63 10.15
N CYS A 515 -18.23 13.29 10.62
CA CYS A 515 -17.45 12.19 10.04
C CYS A 515 -18.20 10.85 10.06
N ARG A 516 -18.94 10.52 11.13
CA ARG A 516 -19.73 9.27 11.22
C ARG A 516 -20.82 9.16 10.17
N THR A 517 -21.40 10.29 9.75
CA THR A 517 -22.40 10.28 8.66
C THR A 517 -21.80 10.00 7.28
N TYR A 518 -20.45 10.11 7.14
CA TYR A 518 -19.68 9.84 5.92
C TYR A 518 -18.67 8.69 6.12
N LEU A 519 -19.06 7.56 6.71
CA LEU A 519 -18.21 6.34 6.81
C LEU A 519 -17.03 6.41 7.80
N TRP A 520 -17.00 7.32 8.76
CA TRP A 520 -15.92 7.30 9.75
C TRP A 520 -16.14 6.25 10.86
N GLN A 521 -15.26 5.25 10.94
CA GLN A 521 -15.32 4.25 12.00
C GLN A 521 -14.84 4.75 13.38
N GLN A 522 -15.46 4.25 14.44
CA GLN A 522 -15.16 4.62 15.84
C GLN A 522 -13.77 4.19 16.36
N PRO A 523 -13.17 3.03 16.00
CA PRO A 523 -11.83 2.65 16.48
C PRO A 523 -10.71 3.60 16.04
N LEU A 524 -10.96 4.44 15.03
CA LEU A 524 -9.99 5.42 14.53
C LEU A 524 -9.78 6.60 15.49
N SER A 525 -10.65 6.82 16.48
CA SER A 525 -10.38 7.81 17.53
C SER A 525 -9.25 7.39 18.48
N ASP A 526 -8.90 6.10 18.52
CA ASP A 526 -7.82 5.57 19.36
C ASP A 526 -6.46 5.58 18.65
N TRP A 527 -6.38 6.08 17.42
CA TRP A 527 -5.15 6.13 16.65
C TRP A 527 -4.11 7.06 17.33
N PRO A 528 -2.82 6.69 17.38
CA PRO A 528 -1.78 7.51 18.00
C PRO A 528 -1.71 8.94 17.44
N ASN A 529 -2.03 9.13 16.16
CA ASN A 529 -2.10 10.43 15.48
C ASN A 529 -3.49 11.09 15.52
N ALA A 530 -4.55 10.35 15.87
CA ALA A 530 -5.81 10.99 16.25
C ALA A 530 -5.61 11.80 17.54
N ARG A 531 -4.68 11.37 18.41
CA ARG A 531 -4.33 12.12 19.63
C ARG A 531 -3.72 13.49 19.37
N THR A 532 -2.98 13.69 18.27
CA THR A 532 -2.55 15.04 17.88
C THR A 532 -3.75 15.95 17.61
N PHE A 533 -4.81 15.44 16.97
CA PHE A 533 -6.07 16.19 16.78
C PHE A 533 -6.88 16.42 18.08
N THR A 534 -6.87 15.49 19.04
CA THR A 534 -7.94 15.41 20.05
C THR A 534 -7.77 16.18 21.37
N ARG A 535 -6.74 17.00 21.58
CA ARG A 535 -6.75 17.86 22.80
C ARG A 535 -5.86 19.09 22.79
N THR A 536 -4.66 18.98 22.23
CA THR A 536 -3.79 20.14 22.03
C THR A 536 -4.17 20.86 20.75
N ASP A 537 -4.40 20.23 19.60
CA ASP A 537 -4.61 20.99 18.35
C ASP A 537 -5.93 21.78 18.28
N PHE A 538 -7.05 21.31 18.85
CA PHE A 538 -8.29 22.11 18.85
C PHE A 538 -8.30 23.24 19.90
N ALA A 539 -7.62 23.08 21.04
CA ALA A 539 -7.45 24.15 22.03
C ALA A 539 -6.26 25.09 21.71
N SER A 540 -5.25 24.60 21.01
CA SER A 540 -4.11 25.33 20.46
C SER A 540 -4.43 26.00 19.13
N CYS A 541 -5.46 25.60 18.38
CA CYS A 541 -6.00 26.46 17.31
C CYS A 541 -6.52 27.82 17.83
N ARG A 542 -6.72 27.96 19.16
CA ARG A 542 -7.03 29.23 19.83
C ARG A 542 -5.82 29.92 20.49
N ARG A 543 -4.66 29.26 20.61
CA ARG A 543 -3.44 29.78 21.28
C ARG A 543 -2.18 29.80 20.40
N ALA A 544 -2.20 29.15 19.23
CA ALA A 544 -1.08 29.06 18.29
C ALA A 544 -0.94 30.29 17.37
N THR A 545 -1.69 31.37 17.63
CA THR A 545 -1.43 32.69 17.04
C THR A 545 -0.48 33.56 17.88
N GLU A 546 -0.03 33.09 19.06
CA GLU A 546 0.88 33.88 19.91
C GLU A 546 2.26 33.26 20.15
N HIS A 547 2.50 31.99 19.79
CA HIS A 547 3.84 31.37 19.91
C HIS A 547 4.14 30.34 18.82
N PHE A 548 4.17 30.81 17.57
CA PHE A 548 5.01 30.27 16.51
C PHE A 548 5.82 31.40 15.88
#